data_AF-A0A0S8ZDG5-F1
#
_entry.id   AF-A0A0S8ZDG5-F1
#
_cell.length_a   1.000
_cell.length_b   1.000
_cell.length_c   1.000
_cell.angle_alpha   90.00
_cell.angle_beta   90.00
_cell.angle_gamma   90.00
#
_symmetry.space_group_name_H-M   'P 1'
#
loop_
_entity.id
_entity.type
_entity.pdbx_description
1 polymer ?
#
loop_
_entity_poly.entity_id
_entity_poly.type
_entity_poly.pdbx_seq_one_letter_code
_entity_poly.pdbx_strand_id
1 'polypeptide(L)'
;MNLPADAVTALETFQAAAGWEQRARLLMQWGERLPALSAEDMCEANRVHGCESQVWLVGQLRDGRWQFNANSDARLIRGLVALLLARVNGLSVAELQQVDLPDWFNQLGLGRQLSQSRSNGLNAVLKRMTELAG
;
A
#
# COMPACT_ATOMS: atom_id res chain seq x y z
N MET A 1 -14.44 -10.51 -8.21
CA MET A 1 -13.78 -9.21 -8.38
C MET A 1 -12.47 -9.44 -9.10
N ASN A 2 -12.19 -8.71 -10.17
CA ASN A 2 -10.92 -8.84 -10.90
C ASN A 2 -9.85 -8.06 -10.14
N LEU A 3 -8.75 -8.69 -9.76
CA LEU A 3 -7.64 -8.01 -9.10
C LEU A 3 -6.88 -7.13 -10.10
N PRO A 4 -6.35 -5.97 -9.69
CA PRO A 4 -5.39 -5.22 -10.52
C PRO A 4 -4.21 -6.11 -10.93
N ALA A 5 -3.63 -5.88 -12.11
CA ALA A 5 -2.52 -6.68 -12.62
C ALA A 5 -1.33 -6.72 -11.64
N ASP A 6 -0.98 -5.57 -11.05
CA ASP A 6 0.08 -5.50 -10.03
C ASP A 6 -0.26 -6.30 -8.76
N ALA A 7 -1.54 -6.40 -8.38
CA ALA A 7 -1.95 -7.23 -7.26
C ALA A 7 -1.76 -8.72 -7.56
N VAL A 8 -2.08 -9.17 -8.79
CA VAL A 8 -1.83 -10.56 -9.21
C VAL A 8 -0.34 -10.86 -9.18
N THR A 9 0.49 -10.00 -9.77
CA THR A 9 1.95 -10.14 -9.75
C THR A 9 2.51 -10.14 -8.32
N ALA A 10 1.98 -9.32 -7.42
CA ALA A 10 2.36 -9.32 -6.01
C ALA A 10 2.07 -10.68 -5.36
N LEU A 11 0.87 -11.21 -5.54
CA LEU A 11 0.49 -12.51 -4.98
C LEU A 11 1.40 -13.63 -5.48
N GLU A 12 1.58 -13.75 -6.79
CA GLU A 12 2.44 -14.78 -7.40
C GLU A 12 3.88 -14.71 -6.86
N THR A 13 4.44 -13.50 -6.80
CA THR A 13 5.82 -13.28 -6.37
C THR A 13 6.01 -13.61 -4.88
N PHE A 14 5.08 -13.20 -4.01
CA PHE A 14 5.19 -13.40 -2.58
C PHE A 14 4.81 -14.81 -2.12
N GLN A 15 3.93 -15.49 -2.86
CA GLN A 15 3.59 -16.90 -2.63
C GLN A 15 4.73 -17.83 -3.05
N ALA A 16 5.47 -17.49 -4.11
CA ALA A 16 6.67 -18.22 -4.52
C ALA A 16 7.87 -18.05 -3.56
N ALA A 17 7.80 -17.11 -2.60
CA ALA A 17 8.89 -16.87 -1.66
C ALA A 17 8.99 -17.99 -0.60
N ALA A 18 10.18 -18.59 -0.48
CA ALA A 18 10.44 -19.73 0.40
C ALA A 18 10.40 -19.41 1.90
N GLY A 19 10.42 -18.12 2.28
CA GLY A 19 10.45 -17.71 3.68
C GLY A 19 10.46 -16.21 3.89
N TRP A 20 10.54 -15.81 5.16
CA TRP A 20 10.51 -14.40 5.55
C TRP A 20 11.65 -13.58 4.94
N GLU A 21 12.87 -14.10 4.93
CA GLU A 21 14.03 -13.38 4.42
C GLU A 21 13.85 -12.96 2.95
N GLN A 22 13.30 -13.84 2.12
CA GLN A 22 12.98 -13.54 0.73
C GLN A 22 11.82 -12.54 0.62
N ARG A 23 10.76 -12.68 1.43
CA ARG A 23 9.65 -11.71 1.48
C ARG A 23 10.12 -10.32 1.91
N ALA A 24 11.06 -10.23 2.85
CA ALA A 24 11.65 -8.98 3.29
C ALA A 24 12.45 -8.30 2.17
N ARG A 25 13.24 -9.08 1.39
CA ARG A 25 13.90 -8.55 0.19
C ARG A 25 12.91 -8.06 -0.86
N LEU A 26 11.86 -8.85 -1.14
CA LEU A 26 10.80 -8.45 -2.06
C LEU A 26 10.13 -7.17 -1.60
N LEU A 27 9.80 -7.02 -0.31
CA LEU A 27 9.24 -5.79 0.24
C LEU A 27 10.10 -4.56 -0.07
N MET A 28 11.42 -4.66 0.09
CA MET A 28 12.32 -3.53 -0.24
C MET A 28 12.25 -3.19 -1.73
N GLN A 29 12.30 -4.20 -2.61
CA GLN A 29 12.22 -4.01 -4.06
C GLN A 29 10.89 -3.39 -4.50
N TRP A 30 9.78 -3.82 -3.89
CA TRP A 30 8.46 -3.23 -4.16
C TRP A 30 8.37 -1.78 -3.68
N GLY A 31 8.98 -1.46 -2.54
CA GLY A 31 9.10 -0.06 -2.08
C GLY A 31 9.89 0.81 -3.07
N GLU A 32 10.98 0.29 -3.62
CA GLU A 32 11.83 0.99 -4.61
C GLU A 32 11.14 1.21 -5.96
N ARG A 33 10.14 0.38 -6.33
CA ARG A 33 9.31 0.57 -7.52
C ARG A 33 8.37 1.77 -7.44
N LEU A 34 8.09 2.29 -6.24
CA LEU A 34 7.19 3.43 -6.10
C LEU A 34 7.78 4.68 -6.75
N PRO A 35 7.01 5.38 -7.61
CA PRO A 35 7.44 6.66 -8.16
C PRO A 35 7.74 7.64 -7.04
N ALA A 36 8.85 8.38 -7.17
CA ALA A 36 9.18 9.42 -6.20
C ALA A 36 8.06 10.45 -6.10
N LEU A 37 7.73 10.86 -4.88
CA LEU A 37 6.90 12.04 -4.66
C LEU A 37 7.76 13.29 -4.82
N SER A 38 7.15 14.35 -5.34
CA SER A 38 7.77 15.68 -5.38
C SER A 38 7.95 16.24 -3.96
N ALA A 39 8.81 17.25 -3.80
CA ALA A 39 8.97 17.91 -2.50
C ALA A 39 7.67 18.63 -2.08
N GLU A 40 6.92 19.14 -3.06
CA GLU A 40 5.63 19.79 -2.88
C GLU A 40 4.55 18.81 -2.40
N ASP A 41 4.59 17.57 -2.90
CA ASP A 41 3.67 16.51 -2.47
C ASP A 41 4.02 15.97 -1.07
N MET A 42 5.26 16.13 -0.62
CA MET A 42 5.70 15.74 0.73
C MET A 42 5.39 16.82 1.79
N CYS A 43 4.21 17.42 1.74
CA CYS A 43 3.73 18.42 2.69
C CYS A 43 2.75 17.85 3.74
N GLU A 44 2.47 18.60 4.81
CA GLU A 44 1.55 18.17 5.88
C GLU A 44 0.13 17.86 5.38
N ALA A 45 -0.35 18.52 4.32
CA ALA A 45 -1.68 18.27 3.77
C ALA A 45 -1.85 16.85 3.19
N ASN A 46 -0.75 16.26 2.71
CA ASN A 46 -0.71 14.90 2.16
C ASN A 46 -0.24 13.87 3.20
N ARG A 47 0.05 14.30 4.43
CA ARG A 47 0.56 13.43 5.48
C ARG A 47 -0.54 12.53 6.02
N VAL A 48 -0.22 11.25 6.19
CA VAL A 48 -1.09 10.27 6.85
C VAL A 48 -0.72 10.21 8.33
N HIS A 49 -1.66 10.59 9.19
CA HIS A 49 -1.51 10.49 10.64
C HIS A 49 -1.87 9.08 11.14
N GLY A 50 -1.25 8.63 12.23
CA GLY A 50 -1.49 7.30 12.81
C GLY A 50 -0.48 6.22 12.40
N CYS A 51 0.52 6.59 11.59
CA CYS A 51 1.71 5.77 11.35
C CYS A 51 2.82 6.15 12.35
N GLU A 52 3.60 5.18 12.83
CA GLU A 52 4.84 5.45 13.58
C GLU A 52 5.89 6.17 12.71
N SER A 53 5.97 5.78 11.44
CA SER A 53 6.81 6.41 10.42
C SER A 53 6.03 7.49 9.68
N GLN A 54 6.74 8.44 9.07
CA GLN A 54 6.09 9.42 8.21
C GLN A 54 5.63 8.75 6.91
N VAL A 55 4.39 9.01 6.52
CA VAL A 55 3.81 8.55 5.26
C VAL A 55 3.10 9.73 4.61
N TRP A 56 3.34 9.92 3.32
CA TRP A 56 2.61 10.87 2.48
C TRP A 56 1.86 10.10 1.41
N LEU A 57 0.63 10.51 1.14
CA LEU A 57 -0.26 9.88 0.19
C LEU A 57 -0.93 10.94 -0.67
N VAL A 58 -0.84 10.78 -1.98
CA VAL A 58 -1.59 11.54 -2.97
C VAL A 58 -2.48 10.60 -3.78
N GLY A 59 -3.62 11.10 -4.23
CA GLY A 59 -4.59 10.34 -5.00
C GLY A 59 -5.19 11.18 -6.11
N GLN A 60 -5.45 10.56 -7.25
CA GLN A 60 -6.14 11.18 -8.37
C GLN A 60 -7.13 10.19 -8.98
N LEU A 61 -8.31 10.69 -9.36
CA LEU A 61 -9.30 9.91 -10.10
C LEU A 61 -9.03 10.05 -11.60
N ARG A 62 -8.78 8.93 -12.29
CA ARG A 62 -8.58 8.87 -13.74
C ARG A 62 -9.56 7.88 -14.33
N ASP A 63 -10.39 8.33 -15.27
CA ASP A 63 -11.38 7.49 -15.95
C ASP A 63 -12.27 6.69 -14.98
N GLY A 64 -12.69 7.32 -13.87
CA GLY A 64 -13.51 6.69 -12.82
C GLY A 64 -12.76 5.70 -11.92
N ARG A 65 -11.43 5.61 -12.03
CA ARG A 65 -10.57 4.71 -11.25
C ARG A 65 -9.51 5.48 -10.47
N TRP A 66 -9.31 5.10 -9.22
CA TRP A 66 -8.32 5.76 -8.36
C TRP A 66 -6.90 5.33 -8.68
N GLN A 67 -6.00 6.31 -8.70
CA GLN A 67 -4.57 6.12 -8.81
C GLN A 67 -3.91 6.86 -7.65
N PHE A 68 -3.26 6.09 -6.77
CA PHE A 68 -2.57 6.61 -5.60
C PHE A 68 -1.06 6.49 -5.78
N ASN A 69 -0.34 7.45 -5.21
CA ASN A 69 1.11 7.39 -5.02
C ASN A 69 1.46 7.76 -3.58
N ALA A 70 2.52 7.18 -3.04
CA ALA A 70 2.89 7.38 -1.66
C ALA A 70 4.39 7.27 -1.43
N ASN A 71 4.87 7.87 -0.35
CA ASN A 71 6.24 7.72 0.12
C ASN A 71 6.27 7.56 1.65
N SER A 72 7.35 6.98 2.16
CA SER A 72 7.61 6.87 3.61
C SER A 72 9.10 6.98 3.90
N ASP A 73 9.44 7.58 5.04
CA ASP A 73 10.81 7.65 5.58
C ASP A 73 11.33 6.27 6.05
N ALA A 74 10.43 5.34 6.37
CA ALA A 74 10.78 3.97 6.73
C ALA A 74 10.71 3.02 5.53
N ARG A 75 11.84 2.45 5.14
CA ARG A 75 11.96 1.52 3.99
C ARG A 75 10.96 0.35 4.05
N LEU A 76 10.77 -0.23 5.23
CA LEU A 76 9.82 -1.33 5.41
C LEU A 76 8.38 -0.89 5.21
N ILE A 77 7.99 0.26 5.75
CA ILE A 77 6.64 0.80 5.58
C ILE A 77 6.40 1.19 4.13
N ARG A 78 7.40 1.79 3.46
CA ARG A 78 7.36 2.06 2.01
C ARG A 78 7.07 0.78 1.21
N GLY A 79 7.70 -0.35 1.54
CA GLY A 79 7.42 -1.64 0.91
C GLY A 79 6.00 -2.15 1.16
N LEU A 80 5.49 -2.01 2.39
CA LEU A 80 4.11 -2.42 2.71
C LEU A 80 3.07 -1.53 2.01
N VAL A 81 3.30 -0.22 1.98
CA VAL A 81 2.46 0.74 1.25
C VAL A 81 2.50 0.44 -0.24
N ALA A 82 3.64 0.04 -0.81
CA ALA A 82 3.71 -0.36 -2.21
C ALA A 82 2.79 -1.54 -2.55
N LEU A 83 2.73 -2.54 -1.67
CA LEU A 83 1.81 -3.68 -1.84
C LEU A 83 0.35 -3.29 -1.63
N LEU A 84 0.07 -2.33 -0.76
CA LEU A 84 -1.28 -1.76 -0.66
C LEU A 84 -1.67 -1.03 -1.95
N LEU A 85 -0.78 -0.19 -2.49
CA LEU A 85 -1.01 0.51 -3.77
C LEU A 85 -1.24 -0.46 -4.93
N ALA A 86 -0.47 -1.55 -4.99
CA ALA A 86 -0.67 -2.62 -5.98
C ALA A 86 -2.09 -3.22 -5.91
N ARG A 87 -2.67 -3.29 -4.70
CA ARG A 87 -4.02 -3.82 -4.46
C ARG A 87 -5.14 -2.85 -4.81
N VAL A 88 -4.91 -1.55 -4.67
CA VAL A 88 -5.97 -0.53 -4.73
C VAL A 88 -5.93 0.34 -5.99
N ASN A 89 -4.79 0.46 -6.67
CA ASN A 89 -4.71 1.25 -7.89
C ASN A 89 -5.54 0.62 -9.01
N GLY A 90 -6.34 1.45 -9.68
CA GLY A 90 -7.29 1.01 -10.71
C GLY A 90 -8.67 0.63 -10.17
N LEU A 91 -8.90 0.68 -8.85
CA LEU A 91 -10.22 0.42 -8.28
C LEU A 91 -11.15 1.64 -8.38
N SER A 92 -12.44 1.37 -8.51
CA SER A 92 -13.50 2.34 -8.23
C SER A 92 -13.64 2.60 -6.73
N VAL A 93 -14.37 3.66 -6.35
CA VAL A 93 -14.69 3.96 -4.94
C VAL A 93 -15.39 2.78 -4.25
N ALA A 94 -16.36 2.17 -4.94
CA ALA A 94 -17.11 1.03 -4.41
C ALA A 94 -16.21 -0.19 -4.17
N GLU A 95 -15.26 -0.46 -5.06
CA GLU A 95 -14.30 -1.56 -4.89
C GLU A 95 -13.27 -1.27 -3.79
N LEU A 96 -12.84 -0.02 -3.64
CA LEU A 96 -11.91 0.42 -2.59
C LEU A 96 -12.49 0.18 -1.19
N GLN A 97 -13.77 0.46 -0.99
CA GLN A 97 -14.48 0.24 0.27
C GLN A 97 -14.60 -1.25 0.65
N GLN A 98 -14.42 -2.17 -0.30
CA GLN A 98 -14.50 -3.62 -0.09
C GLN A 98 -13.11 -4.26 0.11
N VAL A 99 -12.04 -3.46 0.22
CA VAL A 99 -10.69 -3.98 0.41
C VAL A 99 -10.51 -4.49 1.84
N ASP A 100 -10.37 -5.81 1.98
CA ASP A 100 -9.95 -6.46 3.21
C ASP A 100 -8.42 -6.43 3.33
N LEU A 101 -7.92 -5.49 4.13
CA LEU A 101 -6.49 -5.27 4.34
C LEU A 101 -5.82 -6.44 5.10
N PRO A 102 -6.37 -6.96 6.22
CA PRO A 102 -5.85 -8.17 6.86
C PRO A 102 -5.74 -9.36 5.90
N ASP A 103 -6.79 -9.67 5.15
CA ASP A 103 -6.78 -10.80 4.20
C ASP A 103 -5.74 -10.61 3.10
N TRP A 104 -5.63 -9.40 2.54
CA TRP A 104 -4.61 -9.07 1.54
C TRP A 104 -3.18 -9.40 2.01
N PHE A 105 -2.80 -8.94 3.20
CA PHE A 105 -1.45 -9.22 3.73
C PHE A 105 -1.29 -10.66 4.22
N ASN A 106 -2.37 -11.36 4.58
CA ASN A 106 -2.34 -12.80 4.85
C ASN A 106 -2.05 -13.60 3.59
N GLN A 107 -2.69 -13.30 2.46
CA GLN A 107 -2.46 -13.96 1.17
C GLN A 107 -1.03 -13.76 0.65
N LEU A 108 -0.42 -12.61 0.95
CA LEU A 108 0.99 -12.31 0.67
C LEU A 108 1.98 -13.03 1.61
N GLY A 109 1.49 -13.75 2.63
CA GLY A 109 2.32 -14.40 3.64
C GLY A 109 3.03 -13.42 4.56
N LEU A 110 2.51 -12.21 4.71
CA LEU A 110 3.08 -11.11 5.51
C LEU A 110 2.33 -10.86 6.82
N GLY A 111 1.11 -11.39 6.99
CA GLY A 111 0.26 -11.12 8.16
C GLY A 111 0.94 -11.34 9.51
N ARG A 112 1.70 -12.43 9.67
CA ARG A 112 2.44 -12.73 10.92
C ARG A 112 3.57 -11.74 11.26
N GLN A 113 3.99 -10.93 10.29
CA GLN A 113 5.13 -9.99 10.41
C GLN A 113 4.67 -8.53 10.56
N LEU A 114 3.35 -8.31 10.46
CA LEU A 114 2.73 -7.04 10.78
C LEU A 114 2.51 -6.97 12.29
N SER A 115 3.39 -6.25 12.98
CA SER A 115 3.11 -5.84 14.35
C SER A 115 1.83 -4.99 14.39
N GLN A 116 1.20 -4.91 15.56
CA GLN A 116 -0.03 -4.11 15.74
C GLN A 116 0.13 -2.69 15.20
N SER A 117 1.29 -2.07 15.43
CA SER A 117 1.58 -0.73 14.96
C SER A 117 1.63 -0.60 13.44
N ARG A 118 2.26 -1.55 12.75
CA ARG A 118 2.32 -1.57 11.27
C ARG A 118 0.93 -1.76 10.67
N SER A 119 0.15 -2.66 11.25
CA SER A 119 -1.26 -2.86 10.86
C SER A 119 -2.07 -1.58 11.04
N ASN A 120 -1.91 -0.88 12.16
CA ASN A 120 -2.60 0.38 12.41
C ASN A 120 -2.20 1.45 11.38
N GLY A 121 -0.90 1.58 11.07
CA GLY A 121 -0.41 2.52 10.06
C GLY A 121 -0.99 2.24 8.67
N LEU A 122 -1.01 0.98 8.23
CA LEU A 122 -1.59 0.60 6.94
C LEU A 122 -3.11 0.85 6.90
N ASN A 123 -3.82 0.61 8.00
CA ASN A 123 -5.23 0.96 8.11
C ASN A 123 -5.45 2.48 8.02
N ALA A 124 -4.57 3.29 8.61
CA ALA A 124 -4.64 4.74 8.48
C ALA A 124 -4.43 5.20 7.03
N VAL A 125 -3.50 4.57 6.30
CA VAL A 125 -3.29 4.83 4.87
C VAL A 125 -4.54 4.47 4.05
N LEU A 126 -5.11 3.27 4.25
CA LEU A 126 -6.33 2.86 3.55
C LEU A 126 -7.51 3.78 3.88
N LYS A 127 -7.66 4.17 5.15
CA LYS A 127 -8.68 5.13 5.57
C LYS A 127 -8.51 6.47 4.83
N ARG A 128 -7.28 6.99 4.74
CA ARG A 128 -7.01 8.23 4.00
C ARG A 128 -7.35 8.09 2.51
N MET A 129 -7.09 6.94 1.89
CA MET A 129 -7.50 6.67 0.51
C MET A 129 -9.01 6.78 0.35
N THR A 130 -9.78 6.21 1.28
CA THR A 130 -11.25 6.29 1.29
C THR A 130 -11.74 7.72 1.51
N GLU A 131 -11.11 8.49 2.41
CA GLU A 131 -11.45 9.91 2.63
C GLU A 131 -11.19 10.78 1.38
N LEU A 132 -10.12 10.50 0.63
CA LEU A 132 -9.86 11.16 -0.66
C LEU A 132 -10.89 10.75 -1.72
N ALA A 133 -11.45 9.53 -1.58
CA ALA A 133 -12.36 8.94 -2.54
C ALA A 133 -13.81 9.44 -2.48
N GLY A 134 -14.18 10.12 -1.39
CA GLY A 134 -15.53 10.64 -1.15
C GLY A 134 -16.33 9.77 -0.18
#